data_AF-A0A7W7BRR1-F1
#
_entry.id   AF-A0A7W7BRR1-F1
#
_cell.length_a   1.000
_cell.length_b   1.000
_cell.length_c   1.000
_cell.angle_alpha   90.00
_cell.angle_beta   90.00
_cell.angle_gamma   90.00
#
_symmetry.space_group_name_H-M   'P 1'
#
loop_
_entity.id
_entity.type
_entity.pdbx_description
1 polymer ?
#
loop_
_entity_poly.entity_id
_entity_poly.type
_entity_poly.pdbx_seq_one_letter_code
_entity_poly.pdbx_strand_id
1 'polypeptide(L)'
;MASLNIAAGDLVDNPTPRVPVSLCLDTSSSMAGSPIEELVRGINLFYDAIDEDDDAHDSAEINIVEFNSLAAVVHDFANIERLQRVSAMNARGTTAMGAGVNLALDTLDARKATYSASGVLYYQPWLVLMTDGAPTDDINGAAKRVGDMVSAGKLTVFPIGIGGADMSTLARFSPNRPPLRLEGLKFKEFFEWLSKSVARVSRSTPGDRVKLDLEGLAGWAEL
;
A
#
# COMPACT_ATOMS: atom_id res chain seq x y z
N MET A 1 16.94 -12.35 -27.80
CA MET A 1 18.12 -12.15 -26.92
C MET A 1 18.18 -10.69 -26.51
N ALA A 2 17.45 -10.36 -25.45
CA ALA A 2 17.68 -9.16 -24.65
C ALA A 2 17.12 -9.48 -23.27
N SER A 3 17.92 -10.23 -22.50
CA SER A 3 17.67 -10.45 -21.09
C SER A 3 17.98 -9.14 -20.38
N LEU A 4 16.95 -8.33 -20.13
CA LEU A 4 17.07 -7.20 -19.23
C LEU A 4 17.15 -7.75 -17.80
N ASN A 5 18.36 -8.07 -17.37
CA ASN A 5 18.71 -8.20 -15.96
C ASN A 5 18.68 -6.79 -15.34
N ILE A 6 17.49 -6.27 -15.03
CA ILE A 6 17.31 -5.01 -14.30
C ILE A 6 16.50 -5.32 -13.04
N ALA A 7 17.14 -5.96 -12.07
CA ALA A 7 16.58 -6.14 -10.72
C ALA A 7 17.62 -6.03 -9.60
N ALA A 8 18.90 -5.80 -9.93
CA ALA A 8 20.00 -5.77 -8.96
C ALA A 8 20.78 -4.44 -8.94
N GLY A 9 20.57 -3.54 -9.92
CA GLY A 9 21.38 -2.33 -10.07
C GLY A 9 21.11 -1.24 -9.02
N ASP A 10 19.88 -1.17 -8.48
CA ASP A 10 19.46 -0.04 -7.62
C ASP A 10 19.70 -0.25 -6.13
N LEU A 11 20.11 -1.47 -5.78
CA LEU A 11 20.35 -1.88 -4.39
C LEU A 11 21.78 -1.56 -3.94
N VAL A 12 22.63 -1.06 -4.84
CA VAL A 12 24.07 -0.93 -4.62
C VAL A 12 24.51 0.51 -4.28
N ASP A 13 23.75 1.54 -4.67
CA ASP A 13 24.19 2.94 -4.56
C ASP A 13 23.54 3.75 -3.42
N ASN A 14 22.60 3.16 -2.66
CA ASN A 14 21.93 3.86 -1.56
C ASN A 14 21.95 3.01 -0.26
N PRO A 15 22.68 3.44 0.79
CA PRO A 15 22.76 2.71 2.06
C PRO A 15 21.47 2.80 2.89
N THR A 16 20.50 3.63 2.48
CA THR A 16 19.26 3.87 3.20
C THR A 16 18.38 2.61 3.20
N PRO A 17 17.93 2.14 4.39
CA PRO A 17 17.07 0.97 4.45
C PRO A 17 15.74 1.19 3.74
N ARG A 18 15.27 0.16 3.01
CA ARG A 18 14.07 0.27 2.18
C ARG A 18 12.76 0.10 2.96
N VAL A 19 11.73 0.83 2.58
CA VAL A 19 10.34 0.65 3.01
C VAL A 19 9.51 0.21 1.81
N PRO A 20 9.23 -1.10 1.64
CA PRO A 20 8.36 -1.55 0.56
C PRO A 20 6.89 -1.27 0.91
N VAL A 21 6.22 -0.48 0.08
CA VAL A 21 4.81 -0.11 0.20
C VAL A 21 4.03 -0.68 -0.98
N SER A 22 3.03 -1.52 -0.67
CA SER A 22 2.10 -2.02 -1.68
C SER A 22 0.76 -1.30 -1.59
N LEU A 23 0.42 -0.56 -2.65
CA LEU A 23 -0.91 0.02 -2.83
C LEU A 23 -1.80 -1.04 -3.48
N CYS A 24 -2.72 -1.62 -2.69
CA CYS A 24 -3.67 -2.63 -3.12
C CYS A 24 -5.04 -1.97 -3.33
N LEU A 25 -5.39 -1.74 -4.58
CA LEU A 25 -6.40 -0.78 -5.00
C LEU A 25 -7.60 -1.44 -5.67
N ASP A 26 -8.78 -1.11 -5.19
CA ASP A 26 -10.03 -1.51 -5.81
C ASP A 26 -10.30 -0.70 -7.08
N THR A 27 -10.39 -1.39 -8.21
CA THR A 27 -10.80 -0.84 -9.50
C THR A 27 -12.07 -1.53 -10.03
N SER A 28 -12.90 -2.06 -9.13
CA SER A 28 -14.19 -2.66 -9.45
C SER A 28 -15.21 -1.63 -9.96
N SER A 29 -16.35 -2.09 -10.49
CA SER A 29 -17.36 -1.18 -11.06
C SER A 29 -17.99 -0.24 -10.03
N SER A 30 -18.00 -0.59 -8.74
CA SER A 30 -18.58 0.24 -7.67
C SER A 30 -17.74 1.47 -7.35
N MET A 31 -16.46 1.46 -7.73
CA MET A 31 -15.54 2.59 -7.63
C MET A 31 -15.75 3.68 -8.71
N ALA A 32 -16.67 3.48 -9.66
CA ALA A 32 -16.86 4.41 -10.78
C ALA A 32 -17.30 5.82 -10.33
N GLY A 33 -16.82 6.84 -11.04
CA GLY A 33 -17.10 8.25 -10.77
C GLY A 33 -16.10 8.89 -9.80
N SER A 34 -16.58 9.66 -8.83
CA SER A 34 -15.73 10.39 -7.87
C SER A 34 -14.75 9.50 -7.09
N PRO A 35 -15.09 8.27 -6.64
CA PRO A 35 -14.15 7.43 -5.87
C PRO A 35 -12.85 7.10 -6.61
N ILE A 36 -12.92 6.65 -7.87
CA ILE A 36 -11.71 6.31 -8.65
C ILE A 36 -10.91 7.57 -9.03
N GLU A 37 -11.58 8.70 -9.31
CA GLU A 37 -10.91 9.97 -9.59
C GLU A 37 -10.16 10.51 -8.36
N GLU A 38 -10.77 10.41 -7.18
CA GLU A 38 -10.14 10.80 -5.91
C GLU A 38 -8.99 9.88 -5.54
N LEU A 39 -9.12 8.58 -5.80
CA LEU A 39 -8.05 7.62 -5.60
C LEU A 39 -6.82 7.99 -6.45
N VAL A 40 -7.02 8.25 -7.75
CA VAL A 40 -5.93 8.68 -8.66
C VAL A 40 -5.29 9.99 -8.18
N ARG A 41 -6.08 10.98 -7.77
CA ARG A 41 -5.55 12.24 -7.20
C ARG A 41 -4.72 11.98 -5.93
N GLY A 42 -5.23 11.14 -5.02
CA GLY A 42 -4.57 10.78 -3.78
C GLY A 42 -3.21 10.10 -4.00
N ILE A 43 -3.13 9.15 -4.94
CA ILE A 43 -1.88 8.46 -5.28
C ILE A 43 -0.84 9.44 -5.82
N ASN A 44 -1.23 10.37 -6.70
CA ASN A 44 -0.27 11.35 -7.21
C ASN A 44 0.20 12.32 -6.12
N LEU A 45 -0.68 12.71 -5.19
CA LEU A 45 -0.29 13.52 -4.04
C LEU A 45 0.62 12.75 -3.07
N PHE A 46 0.40 11.45 -2.88
CA PHE A 46 1.32 10.59 -2.16
C PHE A 46 2.71 10.61 -2.81
N TYR A 47 2.75 10.47 -4.13
CA TYR A 47 3.99 10.50 -4.90
C TYR A 47 4.72 11.82 -4.74
N ASP A 48 4.01 12.95 -4.88
CA ASP A 48 4.58 14.28 -4.70
C ASP A 48 5.09 14.47 -3.26
N ALA A 49 4.36 14.02 -2.25
CA ALA A 49 4.77 14.16 -0.85
C ALA A 49 5.93 13.24 -0.45
N ILE A 50 6.13 12.11 -1.13
CA ILE A 50 7.35 11.29 -0.99
C ILE A 50 8.54 11.99 -1.67
N ASP A 51 8.32 12.61 -2.83
CA ASP A 51 9.35 13.34 -3.57
C ASP A 51 9.87 14.57 -2.81
N GLU A 52 9.02 15.19 -2.00
CA GLU A 52 9.34 16.37 -1.18
C GLU A 52 10.10 16.05 0.13
N ASP A 53 10.19 14.79 0.56
CA ASP A 53 10.92 14.38 1.78
C ASP A 53 12.10 13.47 1.42
N ASP A 54 13.33 13.98 1.56
CA ASP A 54 14.57 13.28 1.17
C ASP A 54 14.68 11.86 1.74
N ASP A 55 14.31 11.65 3.01
CA ASP A 55 14.43 10.33 3.65
C ASP A 55 13.38 9.34 3.11
N ALA A 56 12.16 9.82 2.86
CA ALA A 56 11.12 9.00 2.25
C ALA A 56 11.44 8.70 0.78
N HIS A 57 11.89 9.70 0.02
CA HIS A 57 12.33 9.59 -1.36
C HIS A 57 13.35 8.46 -1.53
N ASP A 58 14.36 8.43 -0.66
CA ASP A 58 15.43 7.45 -0.70
C ASP A 58 15.03 6.07 -0.18
N SER A 59 14.01 5.97 0.67
CA SER A 59 13.64 4.71 1.32
C SER A 59 12.47 4.00 0.65
N ALA A 60 11.51 4.75 0.13
CA ALA A 60 10.24 4.22 -0.34
C ALA A 60 10.40 3.48 -1.68
N GLU A 61 10.06 2.20 -1.68
CA GLU A 61 9.80 1.46 -2.91
C GLU A 61 8.31 1.16 -2.97
N ILE A 62 7.63 1.61 -4.03
CA ILE A 62 6.17 1.52 -4.13
C ILE A 62 5.80 0.61 -5.29
N ASN A 63 4.85 -0.29 -5.04
CA ASN A 63 4.17 -1.03 -6.10
C ASN A 63 2.65 -0.75 -6.07
N ILE A 64 1.99 -1.02 -7.19
CA ILE A 64 0.54 -0.96 -7.30
C ILE A 64 0.01 -2.31 -7.77
N VAL A 65 -0.86 -2.88 -6.93
CA VAL A 65 -1.71 -4.02 -7.26
C VAL A 65 -3.14 -3.52 -7.38
N GLU A 66 -3.72 -3.65 -8.55
CA GLU A 66 -5.15 -3.40 -8.75
C GLU A 66 -5.93 -4.70 -8.64
N PHE A 67 -7.16 -4.63 -8.12
CA PHE A 67 -8.09 -5.73 -8.17
C PHE A 67 -9.48 -5.29 -8.63
N ASN A 68 -10.04 -6.10 -9.52
CA ASN A 68 -11.42 -6.02 -9.98
C ASN A 68 -11.94 -7.45 -10.20
N SER A 69 -12.36 -7.84 -11.41
CA SER A 69 -12.61 -9.25 -11.72
C SER A 69 -11.36 -10.12 -11.65
N LEU A 70 -10.17 -9.50 -11.76
CA LEU A 70 -8.88 -10.15 -11.56
C LEU A 70 -7.99 -9.23 -10.71
N ALA A 71 -6.97 -9.82 -10.08
CA ALA A 71 -5.89 -9.09 -9.44
C ALA A 71 -4.69 -9.01 -10.39
N ALA A 72 -4.06 -7.83 -10.51
CA ALA A 72 -2.92 -7.61 -11.36
C ALA A 72 -1.93 -6.63 -10.75
N VAL A 73 -0.63 -6.89 -10.94
CA VAL A 73 0.41 -5.90 -10.70
C VAL A 73 0.43 -4.95 -11.89
N VAL A 74 0.08 -3.68 -11.67
CA VAL A 74 0.10 -2.66 -12.74
C VAL A 74 1.40 -1.85 -12.70
N HIS A 75 2.02 -1.75 -11.52
CA HIS A 75 3.35 -1.19 -11.33
C HIS A 75 4.11 -2.06 -10.33
N ASP A 76 5.28 -2.58 -10.74
CA ASP A 76 6.20 -3.26 -9.82
C ASP A 76 6.93 -2.26 -8.93
N PHE A 77 7.51 -2.74 -7.82
CA PHE A 77 8.25 -1.94 -6.86
C PHE A 77 9.38 -1.16 -7.55
N ALA A 78 9.29 0.16 -7.41
CA ALA A 78 10.33 1.09 -7.83
C ALA A 78 10.41 2.28 -6.86
N ASN A 79 11.57 2.94 -6.84
CA ASN A 79 11.73 4.24 -6.20
C ASN A 79 10.86 5.29 -6.89
N ILE A 80 10.55 6.35 -6.17
CA ILE A 80 9.64 7.41 -6.63
C ILE A 80 10.04 8.05 -7.97
N GLU A 81 11.35 8.23 -8.21
CA GLU A 81 11.91 8.79 -9.47
C GLU A 81 11.50 8.01 -10.73
N ARG A 82 11.19 6.73 -10.58
CA ARG A 82 10.85 5.82 -11.70
C ARG A 82 9.35 5.62 -11.84
N LEU A 83 8.56 6.12 -10.90
CA LEU A 83 7.12 6.01 -10.93
C LEU A 83 6.55 7.13 -11.79
N GLN A 84 5.85 6.73 -12.85
CA GLN A 84 5.05 7.67 -13.61
C GLN A 84 3.80 8.03 -12.81
N ARG A 85 3.41 9.31 -12.88
CA ARG A 85 2.14 9.76 -12.30
C ARG A 85 0.98 8.99 -12.95
N VAL A 86 0.03 8.57 -12.13
CA VAL A 86 -1.15 7.82 -12.57
C VAL A 86 -2.10 8.82 -13.26
N SER A 87 -2.34 8.64 -14.55
CA SER A 87 -3.22 9.53 -15.31
C SER A 87 -4.70 9.16 -15.17
N ALA A 88 -5.01 7.87 -15.12
CA ALA A 88 -6.35 7.35 -14.92
C ALA A 88 -6.31 5.88 -14.46
N MET A 89 -7.36 5.46 -13.75
CA MET A 89 -7.68 4.07 -13.47
C MET A 89 -9.11 3.79 -13.96
N ASN A 90 -9.37 2.58 -14.44
CA ASN A 90 -10.65 2.23 -15.05
C ASN A 90 -11.45 1.30 -14.12
N ALA A 91 -12.50 1.84 -13.51
CA ALA A 91 -13.47 1.09 -12.72
C ALA A 91 -14.27 0.11 -13.60
N ARG A 92 -14.16 -1.20 -13.35
CA ARG A 92 -14.85 -2.24 -14.13
C ARG A 92 -14.93 -3.57 -13.40
N GLY A 93 -15.82 -4.46 -13.83
CA GLY A 93 -15.87 -5.83 -13.32
C GLY A 93 -16.36 -5.94 -11.88
N THR A 94 -15.97 -7.04 -11.24
CA THR A 94 -16.33 -7.43 -9.86
C THR A 94 -15.23 -7.05 -8.88
N THR A 95 -15.28 -7.54 -7.63
CA THR A 95 -14.38 -7.12 -6.54
C THR A 95 -13.65 -8.34 -5.98
N ALA A 96 -12.60 -8.80 -6.67
CA ALA A 96 -11.77 -9.95 -6.27
C ALA A 96 -10.73 -9.54 -5.21
N MET A 97 -11.24 -9.12 -4.06
CA MET A 97 -10.45 -8.55 -2.96
C MET A 97 -9.50 -9.58 -2.35
N GLY A 98 -9.94 -10.84 -2.17
CA GLY A 98 -9.10 -11.90 -1.62
C GLY A 98 -7.91 -12.21 -2.53
N ALA A 99 -8.15 -12.25 -3.84
CA ALA A 99 -7.10 -12.37 -4.85
C ALA A 99 -6.15 -11.16 -4.84
N GLY A 100 -6.70 -9.94 -4.78
CA GLY A 100 -5.92 -8.69 -4.72
C GLY A 100 -4.97 -8.63 -3.54
N VAL A 101 -5.48 -8.91 -2.34
CA VAL A 101 -4.69 -8.91 -1.11
C VAL A 101 -3.61 -9.98 -1.15
N ASN A 102 -3.92 -11.21 -1.59
CA ASN A 102 -2.90 -12.26 -1.69
C ASN A 102 -1.79 -11.90 -2.68
N LEU A 103 -2.13 -11.34 -3.85
CA LEU A 103 -1.14 -10.90 -4.82
C LEU A 103 -0.25 -9.79 -4.25
N ALA A 104 -0.83 -8.80 -3.56
CA ALA A 104 -0.07 -7.76 -2.89
C ALA A 104 0.92 -8.33 -1.86
N LEU A 105 0.47 -9.28 -1.02
CA LEU A 105 1.35 -9.95 -0.05
C LEU A 105 2.46 -10.76 -0.72
N ASP A 106 2.16 -11.46 -1.82
CA ASP A 106 3.16 -12.19 -2.59
C ASP A 106 4.22 -11.27 -3.18
N THR A 107 3.82 -10.12 -3.70
CA THR A 107 4.78 -9.12 -4.20
C THR A 107 5.65 -8.54 -3.09
N LEU A 108 5.09 -8.26 -1.90
CA LEU A 108 5.84 -7.78 -0.74
C LEU A 108 6.86 -8.82 -0.25
N ASP A 109 6.45 -10.09 -0.16
CA ASP A 109 7.33 -11.18 0.26
C ASP A 109 8.45 -11.41 -0.78
N ALA A 110 8.13 -11.37 -2.08
CA ALA A 110 9.12 -11.47 -3.15
C ALA A 110 10.15 -10.32 -3.10
N ARG A 111 9.68 -9.08 -2.90
CA ARG A 111 10.57 -7.91 -2.80
C ARG A 111 11.48 -7.97 -1.57
N LYS A 112 10.96 -8.40 -0.42
CA LYS A 112 11.78 -8.64 0.78
C LYS A 112 12.82 -9.73 0.58
N ALA A 113 12.48 -10.80 -0.14
CA ALA A 113 13.45 -11.85 -0.46
C ALA A 113 14.60 -11.28 -1.31
N THR A 114 14.31 -10.39 -2.27
CA THR A 114 15.33 -9.65 -3.03
C THR A 114 16.22 -8.82 -2.11
N TYR A 115 15.65 -8.03 -1.19
CA TYR A 115 16.46 -7.25 -0.24
C TYR A 115 17.37 -8.13 0.61
N SER A 116 16.83 -9.20 1.19
CA SER A 116 17.60 -10.14 1.99
C SER A 116 18.73 -10.81 1.20
N ALA A 117 18.49 -11.21 -0.06
CA ALA A 117 19.50 -11.82 -0.91
C ALA A 117 20.62 -10.83 -1.29
N SER A 118 20.29 -9.55 -1.39
CA SER A 118 21.23 -8.47 -1.73
C SER A 118 21.88 -7.80 -0.51
N GLY A 119 21.57 -8.23 0.72
CA GLY A 119 22.10 -7.63 1.95
C GLY A 119 21.56 -6.23 2.25
N VAL A 120 20.46 -5.83 1.61
CA VAL A 120 19.82 -4.53 1.80
C VAL A 120 18.97 -4.58 3.05
N LEU A 121 19.17 -3.60 3.95
CA LEU A 121 18.33 -3.43 5.12
C LEU A 121 16.95 -2.92 4.69
N TYR A 122 15.91 -3.36 5.40
CA TYR A 122 14.55 -2.91 5.13
C TYR A 122 13.70 -2.86 6.39
N TYR A 123 12.69 -2.00 6.37
CA TYR A 123 11.66 -1.89 7.40
C TYR A 123 10.50 -2.84 7.12
N GLN A 124 9.60 -2.97 8.09
CA GLN A 124 8.39 -3.77 7.89
C GLN A 124 7.63 -3.32 6.64
N PRO A 125 7.19 -4.26 5.77
CA PRO A 125 6.40 -3.95 4.59
C PRO A 125 5.05 -3.36 4.95
N TRP A 126 4.55 -2.48 4.08
CA TRP A 126 3.25 -1.85 4.24
C TRP A 126 2.28 -2.32 3.17
N LEU A 127 1.09 -2.74 3.58
CA LEU A 127 -0.04 -3.02 2.70
C LEU A 127 -1.10 -1.94 2.91
N VAL A 128 -1.38 -1.15 1.88
CA VAL A 128 -2.48 -0.17 1.88
C VAL A 128 -3.62 -0.74 1.04
N LEU A 129 -4.65 -1.25 1.69
CA LEU A 129 -5.83 -1.81 1.03
C LEU A 129 -6.90 -0.72 0.93
N MET A 130 -7.36 -0.39 -0.28
CA MET A 130 -8.32 0.69 -0.50
C MET A 130 -9.51 0.18 -1.33
N THR A 131 -10.72 0.25 -0.78
CA THR A 131 -11.92 -0.35 -1.39
C THR A 131 -13.21 0.22 -0.81
N ASP A 132 -14.31 0.12 -1.54
CA ASP A 132 -15.67 0.33 -1.05
C ASP A 132 -16.32 -0.97 -0.48
N GLY A 133 -15.52 -2.02 -0.27
CA GLY A 133 -15.71 -3.01 0.78
C GLY A 133 -16.56 -4.24 0.46
N ALA A 134 -17.09 -4.41 -0.75
CA ALA A 134 -17.97 -5.55 -1.07
C ALA A 134 -17.25 -6.63 -1.91
N PRO A 135 -16.54 -7.60 -1.30
CA PRO A 135 -15.84 -8.65 -2.03
C PRO A 135 -16.82 -9.59 -2.73
N THR A 136 -16.41 -10.07 -3.91
CA THR A 136 -17.13 -11.07 -4.70
C THR A 136 -16.46 -12.45 -4.66
N ASP A 137 -15.29 -12.54 -4.04
CA ASP A 137 -14.51 -13.76 -3.83
C ASP A 137 -14.37 -14.10 -2.34
N ASP A 138 -13.80 -15.29 -2.05
CA ASP A 138 -13.52 -15.68 -0.67
C ASP A 138 -12.30 -14.92 -0.13
N ILE A 139 -12.51 -14.19 0.97
CA ILE A 139 -11.46 -13.41 1.63
C ILE A 139 -10.87 -14.09 2.87
N ASN A 140 -11.40 -15.26 3.28
CA ASN A 140 -10.99 -15.91 4.53
C ASN A 140 -9.47 -16.20 4.58
N GLY A 141 -8.93 -16.77 3.49
CA GLY A 141 -7.51 -17.09 3.40
C GLY A 141 -6.62 -15.83 3.46
N ALA A 142 -6.99 -14.80 2.71
CA ALA A 142 -6.27 -13.53 2.67
C ALA A 142 -6.29 -12.82 4.03
N ALA A 143 -7.46 -12.72 4.66
CA ALA A 143 -7.62 -12.12 5.98
C ALA A 143 -6.80 -12.86 7.05
N LYS A 144 -6.81 -14.20 7.04
CA LYS A 144 -5.98 -15.00 7.95
C LYS A 144 -4.50 -14.71 7.72
N ARG A 145 -4.04 -14.69 6.46
CA ARG A 145 -2.63 -14.43 6.12
C ARG A 145 -2.19 -13.06 6.61
N VAL A 146 -3.00 -12.01 6.38
CA VAL A 146 -2.74 -10.67 6.90
C VAL A 146 -2.64 -10.70 8.43
N GLY A 147 -3.61 -11.33 9.10
CA GLY A 147 -3.63 -11.46 10.56
C GLY A 147 -2.36 -12.10 11.11
N ASP A 148 -1.96 -13.25 10.56
CA ASP A 148 -0.74 -13.97 10.95
C ASP A 148 0.52 -13.10 10.76
N MET A 149 0.64 -12.39 9.63
CA MET A 149 1.78 -11.52 9.34
C MET A 149 1.85 -10.31 10.26
N VAL A 150 0.71 -9.68 10.55
CA VAL A 150 0.63 -8.53 11.46
C VAL A 150 0.97 -8.95 12.89
N SER A 151 0.40 -10.06 13.39
CA SER A 151 0.69 -10.58 14.72
C SER A 151 2.17 -10.99 14.88
N ALA A 152 2.79 -11.49 13.80
CA ALA A 152 4.21 -11.80 13.78
C ALA A 152 5.13 -10.57 13.64
N GLY A 153 4.57 -9.35 13.52
CA GLY A 153 5.36 -8.14 13.27
C GLY A 153 6.10 -8.19 11.94
N LYS A 154 5.48 -8.76 10.91
CA LYS A 154 6.04 -8.89 9.54
C LYS A 154 5.33 -8.01 8.52
N LEU A 155 4.26 -7.32 8.91
CA LEU A 155 3.42 -6.50 8.04
C LEU A 155 2.75 -5.39 8.84
N THR A 156 2.69 -4.20 8.25
CA THR A 156 1.82 -3.11 8.66
C THR A 156 0.70 -2.98 7.64
N VAL A 157 -0.56 -3.08 8.04
CA VAL A 157 -1.72 -3.08 7.10
C VAL A 157 -2.68 -1.93 7.36
N PHE A 158 -2.98 -1.15 6.33
CA PHE A 158 -3.92 -0.03 6.36
C PHE A 158 -5.12 -0.34 5.49
N PRO A 159 -6.20 -0.93 6.04
CA PRO A 159 -7.45 -1.06 5.31
C PRO A 159 -8.22 0.27 5.38
N ILE A 160 -8.56 0.78 4.20
CA ILE A 160 -9.17 2.08 3.96
C ILE A 160 -10.48 1.87 3.21
N GLY A 161 -11.57 2.23 3.87
CA GLY A 161 -12.91 2.25 3.32
C GLY A 161 -13.18 3.53 2.55
N ILE A 162 -13.68 3.37 1.33
CA ILE A 162 -14.05 4.46 0.43
C ILE A 162 -15.57 4.55 0.35
N GLY A 163 -16.12 5.76 0.48
CA GLY A 163 -17.56 6.00 0.35
C GLY A 163 -18.37 5.16 1.32
N GLY A 164 -19.31 4.35 0.82
CA GLY A 164 -20.22 3.49 1.59
C GLY A 164 -19.61 2.18 2.10
N ALA A 165 -18.28 2.11 2.25
CA ALA A 165 -17.56 0.86 2.51
C ALA A 165 -18.10 -0.02 3.65
N ASP A 166 -18.10 -1.33 3.42
CA ASP A 166 -18.31 -2.34 4.46
C ASP A 166 -17.07 -2.46 5.36
N MET A 167 -17.10 -1.68 6.44
CA MET A 167 -16.02 -1.65 7.43
C MET A 167 -15.91 -2.95 8.22
N SER A 168 -17.00 -3.73 8.32
CA SER A 168 -16.94 -5.02 9.00
C SER A 168 -16.10 -6.01 8.21
N THR A 169 -16.22 -5.98 6.88
CA THR A 169 -15.38 -6.77 5.98
C THR A 169 -13.93 -6.30 6.02
N LEU A 170 -13.66 -5.00 5.96
CA LEU A 170 -12.31 -4.44 6.05
C LEU A 170 -11.60 -4.74 7.38
N ALA A 171 -12.34 -4.74 8.50
CA ALA A 171 -11.80 -5.04 9.82
C ALA A 171 -11.20 -6.44 9.91
N ARG A 172 -11.65 -7.37 9.06
CA ARG A 172 -11.10 -8.74 8.99
C ARG A 172 -9.63 -8.77 8.56
N PHE A 173 -9.16 -7.74 7.86
CA PHE A 173 -7.76 -7.57 7.47
C PHE A 173 -6.94 -6.78 8.50
N SER A 174 -7.52 -6.37 9.62
CA SER A 174 -6.83 -5.50 10.58
C SER A 174 -7.04 -5.94 12.02
N PRO A 175 -6.23 -6.90 12.51
CA PRO A 175 -6.42 -7.46 13.85
C PRO A 175 -6.15 -6.47 14.99
N ASN A 176 -5.35 -5.43 14.73
CA ASN A 176 -4.85 -4.54 15.78
C ASN A 176 -5.48 -3.14 15.77
N ARG A 177 -6.19 -2.77 14.69
CA ARG A 177 -6.74 -1.42 14.52
C ARG A 177 -8.02 -1.44 13.69
N PRO A 178 -8.99 -0.55 13.97
CA PRO A 178 -10.13 -0.40 13.08
C PRO A 178 -9.68 0.07 11.69
N PRO A 179 -10.37 -0.34 10.62
CA PRO A 179 -10.16 0.23 9.30
C PRO A 179 -10.54 1.71 9.30
N LEU A 180 -9.89 2.50 8.44
CA LEU A 180 -10.15 3.94 8.34
C LEU A 180 -11.22 4.20 7.28
N ARG A 181 -12.18 5.08 7.55
CA ARG A 181 -13.10 5.57 6.51
C ARG A 181 -12.57 6.89 5.97
N LEU A 182 -12.51 7.02 4.65
CA LEU A 182 -12.29 8.31 4.00
C LEU A 182 -13.63 8.87 3.55
N GLU A 183 -14.11 9.89 4.25
CA GLU A 183 -15.23 10.71 3.77
C GLU A 183 -14.74 11.78 2.80
N GLY A 184 -15.61 12.14 1.85
CA GLY A 184 -15.34 12.97 0.67
C GLY A 184 -14.16 13.94 0.80
N LEU A 185 -13.13 13.67 -0.02
CA LEU A 185 -11.87 14.43 -0.18
C LEU A 185 -10.69 14.08 0.74
N LYS A 186 -10.84 13.23 1.78
CA LYS A 186 -9.73 12.94 2.73
C LYS A 186 -8.64 11.97 2.23
N PHE A 187 -8.65 11.59 0.95
CA PHE A 187 -7.58 10.78 0.34
C PHE A 187 -6.25 11.49 0.39
N LYS A 188 -6.24 12.77 0.04
CA LYS A 188 -5.05 13.62 0.06
C LYS A 188 -4.42 13.60 1.44
N GLU A 189 -5.22 13.89 2.45
CA GLU A 189 -4.86 13.93 3.86
C GLU A 189 -4.27 12.60 4.34
N PHE A 190 -4.92 11.48 4.01
CA PHE A 190 -4.41 10.16 4.34
C PHE A 190 -3.06 9.87 3.68
N PHE A 191 -2.91 10.20 2.39
CA PHE A 191 -1.68 9.95 1.66
C PHE A 191 -0.53 10.87 2.08
N GLU A 192 -0.81 12.13 2.44
CA GLU A 192 0.16 13.03 3.08
C GLU A 192 0.57 12.53 4.47
N TRP A 193 -0.37 11.99 5.25
CA TRP A 193 -0.05 11.33 6.51
C TRP A 193 0.78 10.06 6.28
N LEU A 194 0.48 9.29 5.23
CA LEU A 194 1.20 8.08 4.87
C LEU A 194 2.64 8.40 4.46
N SER A 195 2.86 9.43 3.63
CA SER A 195 4.22 9.85 3.24
C SER A 195 5.04 10.30 4.45
N LYS A 196 4.46 11.13 5.33
CA LYS A 196 5.09 11.53 6.61
C LYS A 196 5.41 10.34 7.50
N SER A 197 4.57 9.32 7.47
CA SER A 197 4.79 8.10 8.22
C SER A 197 5.94 7.28 7.63
N VAL A 198 6.05 7.19 6.29
CA VAL A 198 7.21 6.56 5.62
C VAL A 198 8.49 7.29 5.99
N ALA A 199 8.51 8.63 5.90
CA ALA A 199 9.65 9.47 6.32
C ALA A 199 10.06 9.23 7.78
N ARG A 200 9.08 9.06 8.68
CA ARG A 200 9.38 8.77 10.09
C ARG A 200 9.98 7.38 10.26
N VAL A 201 9.49 6.40 9.52
CA VAL A 201 10.03 5.04 9.55
C VAL A 201 11.45 5.01 8.97
N SER A 202 11.72 5.71 7.87
CA SER A 202 13.06 5.77 7.28
C SER A 202 14.11 6.42 8.18
N ARG A 203 13.70 7.28 9.12
CA ARG A 203 14.58 7.87 10.14
C ARG A 203 14.80 6.98 11.37
N SER A 204 14.15 5.81 11.46
CA SER A 204 14.22 4.91 12.62
C SER A 204 15.24 3.78 12.43
N THR A 205 15.54 3.00 13.48
CA THR A 205 16.41 1.83 13.33
C THR A 205 15.65 0.67 12.66
N PRO A 206 16.19 0.05 11.59
CA PRO A 206 15.61 -1.18 11.05
C PRO A 206 15.49 -2.26 12.13
N GLY A 207 14.29 -2.84 12.27
CA GLY A 207 13.97 -3.82 13.31
C GLY A 207 13.27 -3.23 14.53
N ASP A 208 13.26 -1.90 14.72
CA ASP A 208 12.46 -1.27 15.76
C ASP A 208 10.97 -1.31 15.40
N ARG A 209 10.12 -1.50 16.42
CA ARG A 209 8.68 -1.31 16.29
C ARG A 209 8.39 0.19 16.26
N VAL A 210 8.28 0.76 15.07
CA VAL A 210 7.90 2.17 14.92
C VAL A 210 6.43 2.33 15.30
N LYS A 211 6.17 3.11 16.35
CA LYS A 211 4.82 3.56 16.67
C LYS A 211 4.44 4.66 15.68
N LEU A 212 3.57 4.30 14.75
CA LEU A 212 2.91 5.27 13.88
C LEU A 212 2.11 6.26 14.73
N ASP A 213 2.21 7.53 14.38
CA ASP A 213 1.50 8.61 15.06
C ASP A 213 0.12 8.78 14.45
N LEU A 214 -0.79 8.03 15.05
CA LEU A 214 -2.18 7.92 14.63
C LEU A 214 -3.05 9.05 15.21
N GLU A 215 -2.51 9.93 16.06
CA GLU A 215 -3.26 11.10 16.57
C GLU A 215 -3.65 12.04 15.43
N GLY A 216 -2.81 12.14 14.39
CA GLY A 216 -3.14 12.86 13.14
C GLY A 216 -4.30 12.25 12.35
N LEU A 217 -4.60 10.96 12.53
CA LEU A 217 -5.73 10.28 11.88
C LEU A 217 -7.05 10.41 12.67
N ALA A 218 -6.97 10.75 13.97
CA ALA A 218 -8.13 10.88 14.84
C ALA A 218 -9.07 12.03 14.44
N GLY A 219 -8.62 12.97 13.61
CA GLY A 219 -9.46 14.03 13.03
C GLY A 219 -10.27 13.59 11.79
N TRP A 220 -10.00 12.40 11.24
CA TRP A 220 -10.51 11.97 9.93
C TRP A 220 -11.29 10.66 9.93
N ALA A 221 -11.08 9.83 10.95
CA ALA A 221 -11.83 8.61 11.17
C ALA A 221 -13.00 8.88 12.13
N GLU A 222 -14.23 8.77 11.64
CA GLU A 222 -15.31 8.37 12.56
C GLU A 222 -15.09 6.90 12.94
N LEU A 223 -15.07 6.62 14.25
CA LEU A 223 -15.05 5.27 14.81
C LEU A 223 -16.41 4.59 14.62
#